data_AF-A0A085LK71-F1
#
_entry.id   AF-A0A085LK71-F1
#
_cell.length_a   1.000
_cell.length_b   1.000
_cell.length_c   1.000
_cell.angle_alpha   90.00
_cell.angle_beta   90.00
_cell.angle_gamma   90.00
#
_symmetry.space_group_name_H-M   'P 1'
#
loop_
_entity.id
_entity.type
_entity.pdbx_description
1 polymer ?
#
loop_
_entity_poly.entity_id
_entity_poly.type
_entity_poly.pdbx_seq_one_letter_code
_entity_poly.pdbx_strand_id
1 'polypeptide(L)'
;MSLLTKAFQQYLSCHVRLLLDDVNDHSSRLLADNVRLSSKMIRSLESLNLRYKELEGAITNRVALIHHETEKTQWDHPKMVEIVNNLSEFNEIKFSAYRTAIKLRSLQKNLYLDLIQIDDLIDIFNQNKLQDVTDDQMDVSEMVMTLLPIYELIQRENTNLLRSVPLAIDLCLNWLLNVYDP
;
A
#
# COMPACT_ATOMS: atom_id res chain seq x y z
N MET A 1 26.71 -17.82 3.62
CA MET A 1 25.57 -17.13 3.00
C MET A 1 24.63 -16.56 4.07
N SER A 2 24.93 -15.45 4.73
CA SER A 2 26.16 -15.05 5.43
C SER A 2 25.71 -14.24 6.67
N LEU A 3 26.56 -14.09 7.69
CA LEU A 3 26.27 -13.29 8.89
C LEU A 3 25.68 -11.90 8.61
N LEU A 4 25.94 -11.36 7.42
CA LEU A 4 25.38 -10.12 6.90
C LEU A 4 23.85 -10.14 6.82
N THR A 5 23.25 -11.25 6.36
CA THR A 5 21.79 -11.39 6.26
C THR A 5 21.15 -11.36 7.64
N LYS A 6 21.75 -12.05 8.63
CA LYS A 6 21.26 -12.05 10.03
C LYS A 6 21.43 -10.68 10.70
N ALA A 7 22.57 -10.02 10.49
CA ALA A 7 22.83 -8.69 11.03
C ALA A 7 21.86 -7.64 10.43
N PHE A 8 21.57 -7.74 9.13
CA PHE A 8 20.60 -6.88 8.46
C PHE A 8 19.17 -7.13 8.96
N GLN A 9 18.77 -8.40 9.13
CA GLN A 9 17.47 -8.77 9.70
C GLN A 9 17.30 -8.25 11.13
N GLN A 10 18.36 -8.32 11.94
CA GLN A 10 18.37 -7.83 13.31
C GLN A 10 18.34 -6.29 13.38
N TYR A 11 19.05 -5.62 12.48
CA TYR A 11 19.00 -4.16 12.34
C TYR A 11 17.59 -3.69 11.95
N LEU A 12 16.97 -4.32 10.95
CA LEU A 12 15.58 -4.04 10.57
C LEU A 12 14.62 -4.26 11.73
N SER A 13 14.71 -5.42 12.41
CA SER A 13 13.85 -5.73 13.54
C SER A 13 13.97 -4.70 14.68
N CYS A 14 15.18 -4.19 14.94
CA CYS A 14 15.40 -3.15 15.94
C CYS A 14 14.84 -1.79 15.51
N HIS A 15 15.09 -1.39 14.26
CA HIS A 15 14.59 -0.12 13.71
C HIS A 15 13.05 -0.08 13.66
N VAL A 16 12.44 -1.18 13.23
CA VAL A 16 10.99 -1.38 13.21
C VAL A 16 10.41 -1.31 14.62
N ARG A 17 11.08 -1.92 15.60
CA ARG A 17 10.64 -1.86 17.01
C ARG A 17 10.64 -0.44 17.56
N LEU A 18 11.66 0.35 17.25
CA LEU A 18 11.71 1.77 17.62
C LEU A 18 10.58 2.58 16.98
N LEU A 19 10.26 2.32 15.70
CA LEU A 19 9.12 2.94 15.02
C LEU A 19 7.78 2.52 15.66
N LEU A 20 7.64 1.26 16.05
CA LEU A 20 6.45 0.76 16.74
C LEU A 20 6.27 1.41 18.11
N ASP A 21 7.36 1.54 18.87
CA ASP A 21 7.34 2.19 20.18
C ASP A 21 6.97 3.67 20.04
N ASP A 22 7.55 4.38 19.07
CA ASP A 22 7.23 5.78 18.81
C ASP A 22 5.75 5.96 18.41
N VAL A 23 5.22 5.11 17.54
CA VAL A 23 3.81 5.17 17.12
C VAL A 23 2.87 4.82 18.28
N ASN A 24 3.22 3.85 19.11
CA ASN A 24 2.45 3.50 20.30
C ASN A 24 2.47 4.62 21.34
N ASP A 25 3.59 5.32 21.51
CA ASP A 25 3.70 6.48 22.38
C ASP A 25 2.85 7.65 21.88
N HIS A 26 2.95 7.98 20.58
CA HIS A 26 2.11 9.01 19.97
C HIS A 26 0.62 8.69 20.10
N SER A 27 0.24 7.43 19.86
CA SER A 27 -1.14 7.00 20.00
C SER A 27 -1.63 7.06 21.46
N SER A 28 -0.75 6.77 22.43
CA SER A 28 -1.05 6.86 23.86
C SER A 28 -1.24 8.32 24.31
N ARG A 29 -0.45 9.26 23.77
CA ARG A 29 -0.63 10.70 24.00
C ARG A 29 -1.97 11.21 23.45
N LEU A 30 -2.36 10.75 22.26
CA LEU A 30 -3.61 11.16 21.62
C LEU A 30 -4.86 10.65 22.36
N LEU A 31 -4.75 9.51 23.07
CA LEU A 31 -5.76 9.10 24.05
C LEU A 31 -5.82 10.03 25.26
N ALA A 32 -4.66 10.39 25.81
CA ALA A 32 -4.57 11.25 26.99
C ALA A 32 -5.19 12.65 26.74
N ASP A 33 -5.04 13.16 25.52
CA ASP A 33 -5.59 14.46 25.09
C ASP A 33 -7.07 14.40 24.69
N ASN A 34 -7.74 13.24 24.80
CA ASN A 34 -9.16 13.05 24.42
C ASN A 34 -9.50 13.56 23.01
N VAL A 35 -8.58 13.43 22.04
CA VAL A 35 -8.82 13.83 20.66
C VAL A 35 -9.87 12.91 20.05
N ARG A 36 -11.14 13.34 20.08
CA ARG A 36 -12.26 12.55 19.58
C ARG A 36 -12.31 12.65 18.06
N LEU A 37 -11.94 11.57 17.37
CA LEU A 37 -12.10 11.45 15.92
C LEU A 37 -13.58 11.66 15.56
N SER A 38 -13.84 12.41 14.49
CA SER A 38 -15.21 12.63 14.02
C SER A 38 -15.84 11.29 13.60
N SER A 39 -17.15 11.17 13.73
CA SER A 39 -17.87 9.94 13.36
C SER A 39 -17.69 9.58 11.88
N LYS A 40 -17.45 10.58 11.01
CA LYS A 40 -17.10 10.36 9.60
C LYS A 40 -15.72 9.71 9.47
N MET A 41 -14.73 10.21 10.19
CA MET A 41 -13.36 9.69 10.18
C MET A 41 -13.28 8.25 10.70
N ILE A 42 -14.03 7.95 11.76
CA ILE A 42 -14.11 6.60 12.33
C ILE A 42 -14.63 5.60 11.29
N ARG A 43 -15.76 5.92 10.63
CA ARG A 43 -16.33 5.05 9.58
C ARG A 43 -15.39 4.87 8.40
N SER A 44 -14.71 5.93 7.98
CA SER A 44 -13.70 5.86 6.92
C SER A 44 -12.55 4.93 7.29
N LEU A 45 -12.05 5.00 8.53
CA LEU A 45 -11.00 4.11 9.03
C LEU A 45 -11.48 2.66 9.13
N GLU A 46 -12.72 2.42 9.59
CA GLU A 46 -13.30 1.08 9.65
C GLU A 46 -13.44 0.43 8.28
N SER A 47 -13.96 1.16 7.28
CA SER A 47 -14.06 0.70 5.89
C SER A 47 -12.67 0.34 5.33
N LEU A 48 -11.68 1.15 5.66
CA LEU A 48 -10.31 0.96 5.21
C LEU A 48 -9.60 -0.22 5.90
N ASN A 49 -9.90 -0.46 7.18
CA ASN A 49 -9.47 -1.66 7.90
C ASN A 49 -10.04 -2.92 7.27
N LEU A 50 -11.32 -2.89 6.88
CA LEU A 50 -12.00 -4.04 6.29
C LEU A 50 -11.35 -4.40 4.95
N ARG A 51 -11.20 -3.43 4.05
CA ARG A 51 -10.54 -3.62 2.75
C ARG A 51 -9.09 -4.09 2.89
N TYR A 52 -8.35 -3.56 3.87
CA TYR A 52 -7.01 -4.04 4.15
C TYR A 52 -6.99 -5.53 4.56
N LYS A 53 -7.95 -5.97 5.38
CA LYS A 53 -8.06 -7.38 5.78
C LYS A 53 -8.44 -8.28 4.61
N GLU A 54 -9.34 -7.82 3.74
CA GLU A 54 -9.71 -8.53 2.52
C GLU A 54 -8.50 -8.69 1.60
N LEU A 55 -7.73 -7.62 1.39
CA LEU A 55 -6.47 -7.62 0.66
C LEU A 55 -5.45 -8.62 1.27
N GLU A 56 -5.26 -8.59 2.59
CA GLU A 56 -4.36 -9.50 3.29
C GLU A 56 -4.78 -10.96 3.11
N GLY A 57 -6.09 -11.23 3.16
CA GLY A 57 -6.66 -12.55 2.90
C GLY A 57 -6.49 -13.00 1.45
N ALA A 58 -6.77 -12.13 0.48
CA ALA A 58 -6.63 -12.41 -0.95
C ALA A 58 -5.17 -12.75 -1.30
N ILE A 59 -4.21 -11.95 -0.83
CA ILE A 59 -2.78 -12.20 -1.05
C ILE A 59 -2.36 -13.53 -0.39
N THR A 60 -2.78 -13.78 0.85
CA THR A 60 -2.46 -15.04 1.54
C THR A 60 -3.02 -16.25 0.80
N ASN A 61 -4.27 -16.17 0.33
CA ASN A 61 -4.92 -17.24 -0.44
C ASN A 61 -4.23 -17.47 -1.79
N ARG A 62 -3.88 -16.40 -2.51
CA ARG A 62 -3.13 -16.51 -3.78
C ARG A 62 -1.76 -17.15 -3.55
N VAL A 63 -1.04 -16.72 -2.51
CA VAL A 63 0.25 -17.33 -2.11
C VAL A 63 0.08 -18.81 -1.72
N ALA A 64 -0.99 -19.20 -1.04
CA ALA A 64 -1.26 -20.57 -0.64
C ALA A 64 -1.64 -21.47 -1.83
N LEU A 65 -2.50 -20.99 -2.73
CA LEU A 65 -2.90 -21.68 -3.96
C LEU A 65 -1.69 -21.94 -4.87
N ILE A 66 -0.73 -21.00 -4.91
CA ILE A 66 0.53 -21.13 -5.65
C ILE A 66 1.43 -22.24 -5.05
N HIS A 67 1.45 -22.42 -3.73
CA HIS A 67 2.27 -23.45 -3.08
C HIS A 67 1.72 -24.87 -3.29
N HIS A 68 0.41 -25.03 -3.53
CA HIS A 68 -0.25 -26.34 -3.43
C HIS A 68 -0.44 -27.06 -4.77
N GLU A 69 -0.30 -26.41 -5.93
CA GLU A 69 -0.61 -27.05 -7.23
C GLU A 69 0.56 -27.23 -8.20
N THR A 70 1.56 -26.35 -8.30
CA THR A 70 2.68 -26.56 -9.25
C THR A 70 3.87 -25.68 -8.92
N GLU A 71 5.09 -26.25 -8.99
CA GLU A 71 6.35 -25.52 -9.08
C GLU A 71 6.31 -24.46 -10.22
N LYS A 72 5.88 -23.24 -9.86
CA LYS A 72 5.76 -21.99 -10.64
C LYS A 72 4.38 -21.76 -11.29
N THR A 73 3.65 -20.79 -10.75
CA THR A 73 3.44 -19.48 -11.40
C THR A 73 3.13 -18.42 -10.34
N GLN A 74 4.02 -17.44 -10.23
CA GLN A 74 3.92 -16.30 -9.32
C GLN A 74 3.22 -15.15 -10.07
N TRP A 75 1.93 -14.91 -9.79
CA TRP A 75 1.16 -13.82 -10.42
C TRP A 75 1.37 -12.48 -9.71
N ASP A 76 1.59 -12.51 -8.40
CA ASP A 76 1.97 -11.33 -7.64
C ASP A 76 3.48 -11.13 -7.72
N HIS A 77 3.90 -9.97 -8.21
CA HIS A 77 5.31 -9.62 -8.29
C HIS A 77 5.98 -9.86 -6.91
N PRO A 78 7.17 -10.50 -6.81
CA PRO A 78 7.82 -10.84 -5.53
C PRO A 78 7.90 -9.66 -4.56
N LYS A 79 8.08 -8.46 -5.12
CA LYS A 79 8.08 -7.19 -4.38
C LYS A 79 6.75 -6.87 -3.70
N MET A 80 5.60 -7.22 -4.28
CA MET A 80 4.28 -7.01 -3.66
C MET A 80 4.08 -7.92 -2.45
N VAL A 81 4.48 -9.20 -2.57
CA VAL A 81 4.46 -10.15 -1.45
C VAL A 81 5.38 -9.68 -0.32
N GLU A 82 6.58 -9.18 -0.66
CA GLU A 82 7.48 -8.56 0.31
C GLU A 82 6.86 -7.33 0.99
N ILE A 83 6.27 -6.41 0.22
CA ILE A 83 5.61 -5.21 0.75
C ILE A 83 4.55 -5.61 1.77
N VAL A 84 3.64 -6.52 1.42
CA VAL A 84 2.53 -6.93 2.31
C VAL A 84 3.03 -7.69 3.53
N ASN A 85 4.04 -8.56 3.38
CA ASN A 85 4.66 -9.23 4.52
C ASN A 85 5.29 -8.23 5.50
N ASN A 86 5.94 -7.18 5.00
CA ASN A 86 6.50 -6.11 5.84
C ASN A 86 5.40 -5.33 6.59
N LEU A 87 4.17 -5.31 6.09
CA LEU A 87 3.05 -4.66 6.80
C LEU A 87 2.62 -5.44 8.05
N SER A 88 2.93 -6.73 8.16
CA SER A 88 2.61 -7.54 9.34
C SER A 88 3.33 -7.04 10.60
N GLU A 89 4.47 -6.37 10.45
CA GLU A 89 5.24 -5.77 11.54
C GLU A 89 4.43 -4.71 12.31
N PHE A 90 3.47 -4.06 11.65
CA PHE A 90 2.60 -3.05 12.25
C PHE A 90 1.43 -3.64 13.05
N ASN A 91 1.28 -4.97 13.11
CA ASN A 91 0.18 -5.62 13.82
C ASN A 91 0.20 -5.37 15.34
N GLU A 92 1.38 -5.09 15.91
CA GLU A 92 1.58 -4.82 17.34
C GLU A 92 1.13 -3.40 17.78
N ILE A 93 0.73 -2.54 16.84
CA ILE A 93 0.21 -1.20 17.18
C ILE A 93 -1.14 -1.35 17.86
N LYS A 94 -1.26 -0.78 19.07
CA LYS A 94 -2.42 -0.96 19.96
C LYS A 94 -3.74 -0.47 19.35
N PHE A 95 -3.69 0.64 18.63
CA PHE A 95 -4.87 1.29 18.07
C PHE A 95 -5.10 0.90 16.63
N SER A 96 -6.28 0.36 16.32
CA SER A 96 -6.67 -0.05 14.97
C SER A 96 -6.58 1.10 13.95
N ALA A 97 -6.98 2.31 14.33
CA ALA A 97 -6.89 3.49 13.48
C ALA A 97 -5.44 3.82 13.06
N TYR A 98 -4.52 3.86 14.02
CA TYR A 98 -3.10 4.15 13.76
C TYR A 98 -2.42 3.01 13.02
N ARG A 99 -2.73 1.77 13.38
CA ARG A 99 -2.25 0.57 12.70
C ARG A 99 -2.58 0.62 11.21
N THR A 100 -3.81 0.97 10.86
CA THR A 100 -4.20 1.05 9.45
C THR A 100 -3.63 2.29 8.79
N ALA A 101 -3.62 3.44 9.46
CA ALA A 101 -2.99 4.64 8.92
C ALA A 101 -1.51 4.40 8.54
N ILE A 102 -0.73 3.74 9.41
CA ILE A 102 0.68 3.48 9.12
C ILE A 102 0.88 2.42 8.04
N LYS A 103 0.02 1.39 8.00
CA LYS A 103 0.06 0.37 6.94
C LYS A 103 -0.21 1.00 5.57
N LEU A 104 -1.18 1.89 5.48
CA LEU A 104 -1.45 2.64 4.25
C LEU A 104 -0.33 3.61 3.91
N ARG A 105 0.25 4.29 4.89
CA ARG A 105 1.36 5.19 4.65
C ARG A 105 2.58 4.43 4.12
N SER A 106 2.85 3.25 4.66
CA SER A 106 3.90 2.35 4.16
C SER A 106 3.60 1.88 2.74
N LEU A 107 2.36 1.47 2.47
CA LEU A 107 1.93 1.05 1.14
C LEU A 107 2.02 2.18 0.12
N GLN A 108 1.54 3.38 0.46
CA GLN A 108 1.62 4.58 -0.38
C GLN A 108 3.07 4.86 -0.81
N LYS A 109 4.01 4.78 0.13
CA LYS A 109 5.45 4.95 -0.14
C LYS A 109 6.01 3.87 -1.05
N ASN A 110 5.64 2.61 -0.83
CA ASN A 110 6.09 1.49 -1.65
C ASN A 110 5.53 1.53 -3.09
N LEU A 111 4.37 2.15 -3.27
CA LEU A 111 3.73 2.41 -4.56
C LEU A 111 4.10 3.77 -5.16
N TYR A 112 4.98 4.56 -4.50
CA TYR A 112 5.41 5.90 -4.92
C TYR A 112 4.29 6.96 -5.01
N LEU A 113 3.09 6.65 -4.52
CA LEU A 113 1.93 7.55 -4.55
C LEU A 113 2.06 8.71 -3.56
N ASP A 114 3.11 8.73 -2.73
CA ASP A 114 3.43 9.85 -1.86
C ASP A 114 4.26 10.94 -2.56
N LEU A 115 4.76 10.66 -3.78
CA LEU A 115 5.59 11.58 -4.56
C LEU A 115 4.80 12.48 -5.51
N ILE A 116 3.53 12.16 -5.78
CA ILE A 116 2.67 12.93 -6.67
C ILE A 116 1.81 13.93 -5.89
N GLN A 117 1.65 15.15 -6.41
CA GLN A 117 0.75 16.15 -5.82
C GLN A 117 -0.70 15.93 -6.27
N ILE A 118 -1.63 16.39 -5.45
CA ILE A 118 -3.07 16.26 -5.73
C ILE A 118 -3.46 17.04 -6.98
N ASP A 119 -2.88 18.22 -7.20
CA ASP A 119 -3.19 19.05 -8.37
C ASP A 119 -2.81 18.34 -9.68
N ASP A 120 -1.64 17.70 -9.73
CA ASP A 120 -1.20 16.91 -10.89
C ASP A 120 -2.12 15.70 -11.16
N LEU A 121 -2.58 15.03 -10.10
CA LEU A 121 -3.53 13.92 -10.21
C LEU A 121 -4.86 14.39 -10.81
N ILE A 122 -5.36 15.55 -10.37
CA ILE A 122 -6.60 16.13 -10.90
C ILE A 122 -6.45 16.40 -12.40
N ASP A 123 -5.33 16.99 -12.82
CA ASP A 123 -5.08 17.29 -14.23
C ASP A 123 -5.02 16.02 -15.09
N ILE A 124 -4.33 14.97 -14.61
CA ILE A 124 -4.26 13.68 -15.31
C ILE A 124 -5.65 13.03 -15.40
N PHE A 125 -6.43 13.04 -14.32
CA PHE A 125 -7.78 12.46 -14.33
C PHE A 125 -8.75 13.23 -15.24
N ASN A 126 -8.61 14.55 -15.33
CA ASN A 126 -9.39 15.38 -16.26
C ASN A 126 -9.05 15.05 -17.72
N GLN A 127 -7.77 14.85 -18.03
CA GLN A 127 -7.32 14.48 -19.37
C GLN A 127 -7.85 13.10 -19.79
N ASN A 128 -7.93 12.16 -18.84
CA ASN A 128 -8.47 10.82 -19.07
C ASN A 128 -10.00 10.76 -19.01
N LYS A 129 -10.70 11.90 -18.88
CA LYS A 129 -12.17 12.01 -18.81
C LYS A 129 -12.82 11.12 -17.73
N LEU A 130 -12.09 10.83 -16.66
CA LEU A 130 -12.57 9.96 -15.57
C LEU A 130 -13.69 10.61 -14.74
N GLN A 131 -13.93 11.92 -14.90
CA GLN A 131 -15.01 12.62 -14.21
C GLN A 131 -16.41 12.22 -14.70
N ASP A 132 -16.53 11.73 -15.94
CA ASP A 132 -17.82 11.33 -16.54
C ASP A 132 -18.17 9.86 -16.29
N VAL A 133 -17.21 9.07 -15.77
CA VAL A 133 -17.32 7.63 -15.51
C VAL A 133 -17.84 7.41 -14.08
N THR A 134 -19.09 7.80 -13.82
CA THR A 134 -19.69 7.62 -12.48
C THR A 134 -20.35 6.27 -12.28
N ASP A 135 -20.58 5.49 -13.34
CA ASP A 135 -21.31 4.20 -13.28
C ASP A 135 -20.76 3.11 -14.24
N ASP A 136 -19.77 3.42 -15.09
CA ASP A 136 -19.16 2.44 -15.99
C ASP A 136 -17.95 1.75 -15.32
N GLN A 137 -17.87 0.42 -15.46
CA GLN A 137 -16.75 -0.36 -14.95
C GLN A 137 -15.50 -0.07 -15.78
N MET A 138 -14.43 0.38 -15.11
CA MET A 138 -13.13 0.59 -15.75
C MET A 138 -12.46 -0.75 -16.00
N ASP A 139 -12.02 -0.99 -17.25
CA ASP A 139 -11.27 -2.20 -17.57
C ASP A 139 -9.77 -2.09 -17.18
N VAL A 140 -9.07 -3.22 -17.16
CA VAL A 140 -7.64 -3.26 -16.79
C VAL A 140 -6.77 -2.40 -17.73
N SER A 141 -7.14 -2.30 -19.00
CA SER A 141 -6.40 -1.49 -19.99
C SER A 141 -6.56 0.00 -19.70
N GLU A 142 -7.77 0.45 -19.36
CA GLU A 142 -8.08 1.81 -18.96
C GLU A 142 -7.39 2.19 -17.64
N MET A 143 -7.32 1.26 -16.68
CA MET A 143 -6.53 1.44 -15.45
C MET A 143 -5.06 1.67 -15.77
N VAL A 144 -4.46 0.85 -16.65
CA VAL A 144 -3.06 1.00 -17.06
C VAL A 144 -2.84 2.33 -17.80
N MET A 145 -3.75 2.72 -18.70
CA MET A 145 -3.67 4.00 -19.42
C MET A 145 -3.78 5.20 -18.48
N THR A 146 -4.49 5.05 -17.36
CA THR A 146 -4.56 6.09 -16.32
C THR A 146 -3.30 6.14 -15.46
N LEU A 147 -2.74 4.98 -15.08
CA LEU A 147 -1.56 4.90 -14.23
C LEU A 147 -0.27 5.28 -14.97
N LEU A 148 -0.20 5.05 -16.28
CA LEU A 148 0.98 5.36 -17.08
C LEU A 148 1.44 6.83 -16.97
N PRO A 149 0.60 7.85 -17.27
CA PRO A 149 1.01 9.25 -17.16
C PRO A 149 1.36 9.66 -15.72
N ILE A 150 0.71 9.05 -14.72
CA ILE A 150 1.03 9.27 -13.30
C ILE A 150 2.47 8.84 -13.00
N TYR A 151 2.85 7.62 -13.39
CA TYR A 151 4.17 7.09 -13.08
C TYR A 151 5.26 7.68 -13.98
N GLU A 152 4.96 8.08 -15.21
CA GLU A 152 5.88 8.85 -16.06
C GLU A 152 6.19 10.22 -15.44
N LEU A 153 5.17 10.92 -14.90
CA LEU A 153 5.36 12.18 -14.18
C LEU A 153 6.23 11.99 -12.93
N ILE A 154 5.90 10.99 -12.10
CA ILE A 154 6.68 10.66 -10.89
C ILE A 154 8.13 10.35 -11.25
N GLN A 155 8.37 9.57 -12.32
CA GLN A 155 9.73 9.22 -12.75
C GLN A 155 10.50 10.46 -13.22
N ARG A 156 9.86 11.35 -13.98
CA ARG A 156 10.48 12.57 -14.51
C ARG A 156 10.97 13.49 -13.37
N GLU A 157 10.19 13.58 -12.29
CA GLU A 157 10.51 14.45 -11.15
C GLU A 157 11.40 13.77 -10.10
N ASN A 158 11.38 12.43 -10.05
CA ASN A 158 12.05 11.65 -9.01
C ASN A 158 12.85 10.47 -9.59
N THR A 159 13.68 10.72 -10.61
CA THR A 159 14.45 9.70 -11.36
C THR A 159 15.29 8.76 -10.47
N ASN A 160 15.78 9.27 -9.34
CA ASN A 160 16.59 8.49 -8.40
C ASN A 160 15.79 7.49 -7.55
N LEU A 161 14.49 7.75 -7.37
CA LEU A 161 13.60 6.97 -6.51
C LEU A 161 12.80 5.95 -7.33
N LEU A 162 12.27 6.34 -8.49
CA LEU A 162 11.49 5.48 -9.37
C LEU A 162 12.32 5.00 -10.57
N ARG A 163 12.91 3.81 -10.41
CA ARG A 163 13.78 3.21 -11.44
C ARG A 163 13.02 2.51 -12.58
N SER A 164 11.79 2.07 -12.34
CA SER A 164 10.99 1.32 -13.32
C SER A 164 9.52 1.70 -13.22
N VAL A 165 9.05 2.42 -14.24
CA VAL A 165 7.63 2.76 -14.41
C VAL A 165 6.75 1.51 -14.61
N PRO A 166 7.11 0.54 -15.49
CA PRO A 166 6.30 -0.66 -15.67
C PRO A 166 6.06 -1.43 -14.36
N LEU A 167 7.12 -1.60 -13.55
CA LEU A 167 6.99 -2.27 -12.26
C LEU A 167 6.08 -1.52 -11.28
N ALA A 168 6.14 -0.18 -11.26
CA ALA A 168 5.29 0.59 -10.36
C ALA A 168 3.81 0.54 -10.77
N ILE A 169 3.53 0.53 -12.08
CA ILE A 169 2.19 0.30 -12.62
C ILE A 169 1.70 -1.09 -12.21
N ASP A 170 2.50 -2.14 -12.40
CA ASP A 170 2.11 -3.52 -12.05
C ASP A 170 1.77 -3.67 -10.56
N LEU A 171 2.57 -3.06 -9.67
CA LEU A 171 2.33 -3.10 -8.22
C LEU A 171 1.07 -2.32 -7.82
N CYS A 172 0.84 -1.16 -8.43
CA CYS A 172 -0.34 -0.33 -8.15
C CYS A 172 -1.62 -0.99 -8.67
N LEU A 173 -1.57 -1.53 -9.89
CA LEU A 173 -2.66 -2.30 -10.49
C LEU A 173 -3.01 -3.52 -9.62
N ASN A 174 -2.00 -4.27 -9.16
CA ASN A 174 -2.19 -5.41 -8.26
C ASN A 174 -2.92 -5.01 -6.97
N TRP A 175 -2.52 -3.88 -6.38
CA TRP A 175 -3.19 -3.35 -5.19
C TRP A 175 -4.64 -2.94 -5.48
N LEU A 176 -4.90 -2.22 -6.57
CA LEU A 176 -6.24 -1.78 -6.94
C LEU A 176 -7.18 -2.97 -7.19
N LEU A 177 -6.73 -3.97 -7.95
CA LEU A 177 -7.52 -5.17 -8.24
C LEU A 177 -7.86 -5.93 -6.96
N ASN A 178 -6.88 -6.20 -6.09
CA ASN A 178 -7.16 -6.93 -4.85
C ASN A 178 -8.08 -6.16 -3.87
N VAL A 179 -8.25 -4.83 -4.03
CA VAL A 179 -9.13 -4.01 -3.18
C VAL A 179 -10.54 -3.86 -3.76
N TYR A 180 -10.66 -3.78 -5.08
CA TYR A 180 -11.92 -3.45 -5.76
C TYR A 180 -12.51 -4.61 -6.58
N ASP A 181 -11.73 -5.64 -6.89
CA ASP A 181 -12.12 -6.87 -7.61
C ASP A 181 -11.48 -8.12 -6.96
N PRO A 182 -11.87 -8.47 -5.71
CA PRO A 182 -11.28 -9.56 -4.93
C PRO A 182 -11.76 -10.98 -5.33
#